data_AF-A0A940QPJ5-F1
#
_entry.id   AF-A0A940QPJ5-F1
#
_cell.length_a   1.000
_cell.length_b   1.000
_cell.length_c   1.000
_cell.angle_alpha   90.00
_cell.angle_beta   90.00
_cell.angle_gamma   90.00
#
_symmetry.space_group_name_H-M   'P 1'
#
loop_
_entity.id
_entity.type
_entity.pdbx_description
1 polymer ?
#
loop_
_entity_poly.entity_id
_entity_poly.type
_entity_poly.pdbx_seq_one_letter_code
_entity_poly.pdbx_strand_id
1 'polypeptide(L)'
;VLKLESIEECYKFFGDLCTITELRSISQRLVVAKMLDDRKVYSDIVAQTGASTATISRVNRSLNYGSEGYRIVFDRLDKLEDKQE
;
A
#
# COMPACT_ATOMS: atom_id res chain seq x y z
N VAL A 1 16.78 -2.76 -1.09
CA VAL A 1 15.43 -3.04 -1.62
C VAL A 1 15.46 -3.78 -2.95
N LEU A 2 15.98 -3.23 -4.05
CA LEU A 2 15.96 -3.89 -5.38
C LEU A 2 16.80 -5.18 -5.50
N LYS A 3 17.56 -5.56 -4.46
CA LYS A 3 18.35 -6.79 -4.40
C LYS A 3 17.72 -7.88 -3.52
N LEU A 4 16.53 -7.64 -2.97
CA LEU A 4 15.79 -8.63 -2.19
C LEU A 4 15.14 -9.62 -3.15
N GLU A 5 15.35 -10.91 -2.90
CA GLU A 5 14.94 -12.00 -3.81
C GLU A 5 13.76 -12.82 -3.27
N SER A 6 13.43 -12.68 -1.97
CA SER A 6 12.34 -13.41 -1.34
C SER A 6 11.55 -12.59 -0.31
N ILE A 7 10.35 -13.08 0.02
CA ILE A 7 9.51 -12.49 1.08
C ILE A 7 10.22 -12.56 2.44
N GLU A 8 10.93 -13.65 2.71
CA GLU A 8 11.69 -13.83 3.96
C GLU A 8 12.79 -12.76 4.09
N GLU A 9 13.50 -12.46 3.01
CA GLU A 9 14.50 -11.38 2.98
C GLU A 9 13.86 -10.01 3.21
N CYS A 10 12.68 -9.75 2.64
CA CYS A 10 11.94 -8.53 2.92
C CYS A 10 11.59 -8.40 4.42
N TYR A 11 11.11 -9.47 5.07
CA TYR A 11 10.81 -9.44 6.50
C TYR A 11 12.05 -9.15 7.35
N LYS A 12 13.19 -9.79 7.05
CA LYS A 12 14.46 -9.54 7.76
C LYS A 12 14.92 -8.09 7.55
N PHE A 13 15.04 -7.67 6.28
CA PHE A 13 15.55 -6.35 5.94
C PHE A 13 14.69 -5.21 6.50
N PHE A 14 13.36 -5.27 6.32
CA PHE A 14 12.47 -4.24 6.86
C PHE A 14 12.27 -4.35 8.37
N GLY A 15 12.48 -5.52 8.97
CA GLY A 15 12.50 -5.69 10.42
C GLY A 15 13.71 -5.03 11.08
N ASP A 16 14.87 -5.05 10.41
CA ASP A 16 16.08 -4.34 10.87
C ASP A 16 16.00 -2.84 10.60
N LEU A 17 15.44 -2.44 9.45
CA LEU A 17 15.39 -1.04 9.00
C LEU A 17 14.30 -0.22 9.69
N CYS A 18 13.14 -0.82 9.93
CA CYS A 18 11.95 -0.12 10.40
C CYS A 18 11.51 -0.64 11.76
N THR A 19 11.00 0.25 12.60
CA THR A 19 10.19 -0.15 13.75
C THR A 19 8.89 -0.79 13.27
N ILE A 20 8.28 -1.60 14.16
CA ILE A 20 6.97 -2.23 13.90
C ILE A 20 5.91 -1.17 13.53
N THR A 21 5.96 0.01 14.16
CA THR A 21 5.00 1.09 13.91
C THR A 21 5.19 1.73 12.52
N GLU A 22 6.43 1.92 12.08
CA GLU A 22 6.72 2.45 10.74
C GLU A 22 6.30 1.47 9.65
N LEU A 23 6.63 0.18 9.82
CA LEU A 23 6.23 -0.86 8.87
C LEU A 23 4.71 -0.97 8.77
N ARG A 24 4.00 -0.92 9.91
CA ARG A 24 2.54 -0.85 9.94
C ARG A 24 2.00 0.41 9.26
N SER A 25 2.62 1.57 9.45
CA SER A 25 2.18 2.82 8.81
C SER A 25 2.33 2.76 7.29
N ILE A 26 3.44 2.21 6.77
CA ILE A 26 3.67 2.09 5.33
C ILE A 26 2.68 1.07 4.73
N SER A 27 2.49 -0.07 5.39
CA SER A 27 1.51 -1.08 4.97
C SER A 27 0.08 -0.53 4.96
N GLN A 28 -0.35 0.16 6.02
CA GLN A 28 -1.66 0.79 6.10
C GLN A 28 -1.90 1.78 4.95
N ARG A 29 -0.89 2.58 4.57
CA ARG A 29 -1.01 3.51 3.43
C ARG A 29 -1.19 2.80 2.10
N LEU A 30 -0.55 1.64 1.89
CA LEU A 30 -0.73 0.84 0.68
C LEU A 30 -2.17 0.30 0.58
N VAL A 31 -2.70 -0.24 1.68
CA VAL A 31 -4.09 -0.74 1.72
C VAL A 31 -5.09 0.40 1.48
N VAL A 32 -4.89 1.55 2.13
CA VAL A 32 -5.71 2.75 1.90
C VAL A 32 -5.68 3.17 0.42
N ALA A 33 -4.49 3.18 -0.20
CA ALA A 33 -4.35 3.54 -1.62
C ALA A 33 -5.13 2.58 -2.53
N LYS A 34 -5.04 1.27 -2.29
CA LYS A 34 -5.78 0.27 -3.07
C LYS A 34 -7.29 0.41 -2.88
N MET A 35 -7.77 0.60 -1.66
CA MET A 35 -9.21 0.81 -1.43
C MET A 35 -9.74 2.09 -2.08
N LEU A 36 -8.95 3.17 -2.14
CA LEU A 36 -9.32 4.39 -2.85
C LEU A 36 -9.38 4.18 -4.37
N ASP A 37 -8.45 3.39 -4.91
CA ASP A 37 -8.42 2.97 -6.31
C ASP A 37 -9.68 2.15 -6.66
N ASP A 38 -10.06 1.22 -5.76
CA ASP A 38 -11.29 0.42 -5.82
C ASP A 38 -12.58 1.23 -5.50
N ARG A 39 -12.50 2.56 -5.48
CA ARG A 39 -13.61 3.50 -5.25
C ARG A 39 -14.37 3.28 -3.92
N LYS A 40 -13.71 2.75 -2.89
CA LYS A 40 -14.32 2.60 -1.57
C LYS A 40 -14.52 3.96 -0.90
N VAL A 41 -15.61 4.09 -0.14
CA VAL A 41 -15.92 5.30 0.62
C VAL A 41 -15.03 5.41 1.86
N TYR A 42 -14.83 6.63 2.36
CA TYR A 42 -13.92 6.89 3.47
C TYR A 42 -14.31 6.16 4.77
N SER A 43 -15.61 6.00 5.04
CA SER A 43 -16.08 5.26 6.23
C SER A 43 -15.59 3.82 6.24
N ASP A 44 -15.61 3.16 5.08
CA ASP A 44 -15.20 1.76 4.95
C ASP A 44 -13.69 1.63 5.07
N ILE A 45 -12.96 2.59 4.49
CA ILE A 45 -11.50 2.65 4.59
C ILE A 45 -11.08 2.83 6.05
N VAL A 46 -11.73 3.72 6.81
CA VAL A 46 -11.47 3.90 8.24
C VAL A 46 -11.75 2.60 9.00
N ALA A 47 -12.90 1.97 8.75
CA ALA A 47 -13.31 0.75 9.44
C ALA A 47 -12.35 -0.43 9.19
N GLN A 48 -11.88 -0.60 7.96
CA GLN A 48 -11.01 -1.72 7.59
C GLN A 48 -9.54 -1.49 7.95
N THR A 49 -9.05 -0.26 7.79
CA THR A 49 -7.61 0.03 7.92
C THR A 49 -7.23 0.65 9.26
N GLY A 50 -8.18 1.25 9.97
CA GLY A 50 -7.91 2.07 11.16
C GLY A 50 -7.18 3.38 10.86
N ALA A 51 -7.05 3.77 9.59
CA ALA A 51 -6.41 5.03 9.21
C ALA A 51 -7.30 6.22 9.56
N SER A 52 -6.68 7.33 10.03
CA SER A 52 -7.41 8.57 10.22
C SER A 52 -7.80 9.21 8.88
N THR A 53 -8.86 10.02 8.88
CA THR A 53 -9.30 10.78 7.70
C THR A 53 -8.19 11.68 7.13
N ALA A 54 -7.34 12.24 8.00
CA ALA A 54 -6.16 13.01 7.58
C ALA A 54 -5.13 12.14 6.84
N THR A 55 -4.90 10.90 7.27
CA THR A 55 -4.04 9.95 6.57
C THR A 55 -4.64 9.56 5.22
N ILE A 56 -5.92 9.23 5.17
CA ILE A 56 -6.62 8.90 3.92
C ILE A 56 -6.52 10.05 2.93
N SER A 57 -6.73 11.29 3.37
CA SER A 57 -6.60 12.48 2.54
C SER A 57 -5.19 12.66 1.95
N ARG A 58 -4.13 12.43 2.75
CA ARG A 58 -2.74 12.46 2.26
C ARG A 58 -2.48 11.37 1.22
N VAL A 59 -2.95 10.15 1.46
CA VAL A 59 -2.80 9.04 0.50
C VAL A 59 -3.56 9.32 -0.78
N ASN A 60 -4.79 9.81 -0.70
CA ASN A 60 -5.60 10.17 -1.86
C ASN A 60 -4.94 11.26 -2.71
N ARG A 61 -4.29 12.25 -2.07
CA ARG A 61 -3.51 13.26 -2.79
C ARG A 61 -2.35 12.62 -3.56
N SER A 62 -1.57 11.74 -2.93
CA SER A 62 -0.46 11.04 -3.60
C SER A 62 -0.93 10.09 -4.69
N LEU A 63 -2.11 9.48 -4.55
CA LEU A 63 -2.68 8.58 -5.56
C LEU A 63 -3.13 9.32 -6.82
N ASN A 64 -3.70 10.53 -6.67
CA ASN A 64 -4.24 11.28 -7.81
C ASN A 64 -3.28 12.31 -8.40
N TYR A 65 -2.31 12.79 -7.62
CA TYR A 65 -1.42 13.91 -7.99
C TYR A 65 0.05 13.64 -7.66
N GLY A 66 0.40 12.39 -7.33
CA GLY A 66 1.77 12.00 -7.02
C GLY A 66 2.55 11.55 -8.26
N SER A 67 3.57 10.73 -8.03
CA SER A 67 4.49 10.27 -9.07
C SER A 67 4.07 8.94 -9.71
N GLU A 68 2.77 8.62 -9.73
CA GLU A 68 2.20 7.39 -10.32
C GLU A 68 2.70 6.05 -9.74
N GLY A 69 3.48 6.08 -8.65
CA GLY A 69 4.09 4.88 -8.07
C GLY A 69 3.11 3.80 -7.62
N TYR A 70 1.93 4.19 -7.10
CA TYR A 70 0.88 3.24 -6.73
C TYR A 70 0.31 2.53 -7.96
N ARG A 71 0.03 3.26 -9.05
CA ARG A 71 -0.54 2.69 -10.27
C ARG A 71 0.37 1.64 -10.90
N ILE A 72 1.69 1.92 -10.95
CA ILE A 72 2.68 0.95 -11.44
C ILE A 72 2.61 -0.38 -10.67
N VAL A 73 2.38 -0.33 -9.35
CA VAL A 73 2.29 -1.53 -8.51
C VAL A 73 0.94 -2.23 -8.73
N PHE A 74 -0.17 -1.49 -8.76
CA PHE A 74 -1.50 -2.06 -8.97
C PHE A 74 -1.60 -2.75 -10.33
N ASP A 75 -1.17 -2.10 -11.42
CA ASP A 75 -1.15 -2.67 -12.77
C ASP A 75 -0.34 -3.98 -12.84
N ARG A 76 0.72 -4.11 -12.03
CA ARG A 76 1.54 -5.34 -11.98
C ARG A 76 0.86 -6.45 -11.18
N LEU A 77 0.13 -6.10 -10.13
CA LEU A 77 -0.63 -7.06 -9.33
C LEU A 77 -1.79 -7.62 -10.15
N ASP A 78 -2.58 -6.75 -10.80
CA ASP A 78 -3.71 -7.17 -11.63
C ASP A 78 -3.25 -8.12 -12.76
N LYS A 79 -2.12 -7.80 -13.42
CA LYS A 79 -1.51 -8.69 -14.44
C LYS A 79 -1.03 -10.04 -13.92
N LEU A 80 -0.74 -10.15 -12.63
CA LEU A 80 -0.36 -11.43 -12.02
C LEU A 80 -1.61 -12.28 -11.73
N GLU A 81 -2.72 -11.64 -11.35
CA GLU A 81 -4.01 -12.29 -11.13
C GLU A 81 -4.57 -12.84 -12.45
N ASP A 82 -4.54 -12.05 -13.53
CA ASP A 82 -5.00 -12.47 -14.87
C ASP A 82 -4.24 -13.68 -15.46
N LYS A 83 -3.01 -13.96 -15.00
CA LYS A 83 -2.20 -15.10 -15.46
C LYS A 83 -2.47 -16.39 -14.68
N GLN A 84 -3.19 -16.30 -13.59
CA GLN A 84 -3.55 -17.43 -12.73
C GLN A 84 -4.96 -17.96 -13.02
N GLU A 85 -5.76 -17.24 -13.80
CA GLU A 85 -7.02 -17.70 -14.42
C GLU A 85 -6.80 -18.30 -15.82
#